data_AF-A0A1E7DF44-F1
#
_entry.id   AF-A0A1E7DF44-F1
#
_cell.length_a   1.000
_cell.length_b   1.000
_cell.length_c   1.000
_cell.angle_alpha   90.00
_cell.angle_beta   90.00
_cell.angle_gamma   90.00
#
_symmetry.space_group_name_H-M   'P 1'
#
loop_
_entity.id
_entity.type
_entity.pdbx_description
1 polymer ?
#
loop_
_entity_poly.entity_id
_entity_poly.type
_entity_poly.pdbx_seq_one_letter_code
_entity_poly.pdbx_strand_id
1 'polypeptide(L)' 'MAYKFKFFAQPVISNIRTFCEAALVEFTIGLICAVFAYASYGVFIHLFVACVVISIACFCLSIYNLYSLFYYS' A
#
# COMPACT_ATOMS: atom_id res chain seq x y z
N MET A 1 4.68 -18.89 -21.79
CA MET A 1 5.24 -18.11 -20.67
C MET A 1 5.54 -16.70 -21.16
N ALA A 2 4.80 -15.71 -20.67
CA ALA A 2 5.15 -14.29 -20.76
C ALA A 2 4.41 -13.60 -19.61
N TYR A 3 5.12 -13.43 -18.49
CA TYR A 3 4.58 -12.80 -17.29
C TYR A 3 4.37 -11.31 -17.62
N LYS A 4 3.14 -10.93 -17.97
CA LYS A 4 2.80 -9.52 -18.16
C LYS A 4 2.81 -8.83 -16.79
N PHE A 5 3.94 -8.20 -16.47
CA PHE A 5 4.03 -7.26 -15.35
C PHE A 5 3.02 -6.14 -15.59
N LYS A 6 1.94 -6.16 -14.81
CA LYS A 6 0.99 -5.05 -14.76
C LYS A 6 1.66 -3.96 -13.91
N PHE A 7 2.06 -2.87 -14.57
CA PHE A 7 2.70 -1.70 -13.95
C PHE A 7 1.80 -0.92 -12.98
N PHE A 8 0.49 -1.21 -12.99
CA PHE A 8 -0.49 -0.60 -12.12
C PHE A 8 -1.14 -1.69 -11.26
N ALA A 9 -1.32 -1.42 -9.97
CA ALA A 9 -2.12 -2.25 -9.08
C ALA A 9 -3.56 -2.27 -9.61
N GLN A 10 -3.96 -3.38 -10.24
CA GLN A 10 -5.34 -3.57 -10.67
C GLN A 10 -6.15 -4.17 -9.51
N PRO A 11 -7.42 -3.79 -9.34
CA PRO A 11 -8.28 -4.41 -8.34
C PRO A 11 -8.40 -5.91 -8.65
N VAL A 12 -7.90 -6.74 -7.75
CA VAL A 12 -7.84 -8.20 -7.96
C VAL A 12 -9.17 -8.80 -7.52
N ILE A 13 -9.73 -9.64 -8.39
CA ILE A 13 -11.02 -10.32 -8.16
C ILE A 13 -10.99 -11.05 -6.82
N SER A 14 -12.01 -10.77 -6.00
CA SER A 14 -12.15 -11.10 -4.58
C SER A 14 -12.12 -12.60 -4.29
N ASN A 15 -10.93 -13.12 -3.98
CA ASN A 15 -10.76 -14.38 -3.26
C ASN A 15 -10.10 -14.05 -1.90
N ILE A 16 -10.46 -14.75 -0.82
CA ILE A 16 -10.01 -14.44 0.56
C ILE A 16 -8.47 -14.38 0.66
N ARG A 17 -7.79 -15.28 -0.07
CA ARG A 17 -6.32 -15.34 -0.15
C ARG A 17 -5.71 -14.10 -0.83
N THR A 18 -6.44 -13.50 -1.76
CA THR A 18 -6.03 -12.31 -2.52
C THR A 18 -6.17 -11.03 -1.72
N PHE A 19 -7.13 -10.96 -0.78
CA PHE A 19 -7.23 -9.82 0.16
C PHE A 19 -6.05 -9.75 1.12
N CYS A 20 -5.57 -10.90 1.61
CA CYS A 20 -4.38 -10.96 2.46
C CYS A 20 -3.13 -10.51 1.69
N GLU A 21 -2.94 -10.97 0.44
CA GLU A 21 -1.83 -10.53 -0.41
C GLU A 21 -1.91 -9.03 -0.73
N ALA A 22 -3.10 -8.49 -1.01
CA ALA A 22 -3.31 -7.07 -1.26
C ALA A 22 -2.98 -6.22 -0.01
N ALA A 23 -3.45 -6.61 1.17
CA ALA A 23 -3.17 -5.89 2.42
C ALA A 23 -1.67 -5.84 2.75
N LEU A 24 -0.94 -6.92 2.47
CA LEU A 24 0.51 -7.03 2.70
C LEU A 24 1.29 -6.15 1.71
N VAL A 25 0.90 -6.14 0.43
CA VAL A 25 1.51 -5.27 -0.58
C VAL A 25 1.31 -3.79 -0.22
N GLU A 26 0.08 -3.39 0.10
CA GLU A 26 -0.23 -2.02 0.52
C GLU A 26 0.56 -1.61 1.79
N PHE A 27 0.67 -2.51 2.76
CA PHE A 27 1.48 -2.26 3.96
C PHE A 27 2.96 -2.00 3.63
N THR A 28 3.56 -2.78 2.74
CA THR A 28 4.97 -2.59 2.34
C THR A 28 5.21 -1.28 1.59
N ILE A 29 4.28 -0.89 0.72
CA ILE A 29 4.35 0.40 -0.01
C ILE A 29 4.23 1.57 0.98
N GLY A 30 3.33 1.46 1.95
CA GLY A 30 3.18 2.43 3.04
C GLY A 30 4.45 2.59 3.87
N LEU A 31 5.11 1.48 4.24
CA LEU A 31 6.39 1.51 4.97
C LEU A 31 7.51 2.17 4.16
N ILE A 32 7.64 1.84 2.87
CA ILE A 32 8.66 2.45 2.00
C ILE A 32 8.43 3.97 1.92
N CYS A 33 7.17 4.41 1.73
CA CYS A 33 6.84 5.84 1.72
C CYS A 33 7.10 6.53 3.06
N ALA A 34 6.88 5.85 4.19
CA ALA A 34 7.18 6.40 5.52
C ALA A 34 8.69 6.59 5.72
N VAL A 35 9.52 5.64 5.30
CA VAL A 35 10.99 5.75 5.36
C VAL A 35 11.48 6.87 4.45
N PHE A 36 10.93 7.00 3.24
CA PHE A 36 11.26 8.11 2.35
C PHE A 36 10.85 9.47 2.90
N ALA A 37 9.68 9.58 3.55
CA ALA A 37 9.26 10.80 4.23
C ALA A 37 10.24 11.18 5.35
N TYR A 38 10.72 10.21 6.13
CA TYR A 38 11.72 10.47 7.17
C TYR A 38 13.06 10.93 6.58
N ALA A 39 13.57 10.23 5.56
CA ALA A 39 14.87 10.53 4.94
C ALA A 39 14.86 11.85 4.12
N SER A 40 13.71 12.24 3.57
CA SER A 40 13.57 13.45 2.74
C SER A 40 13.21 14.70 3.54
N TYR A 41 13.09 14.60 4.87
CA TYR A 41 12.77 15.71 5.76
C TYR A 41 13.87 16.78 5.71
N GLY A 42 13.62 17.84 4.93
CA GLY A 42 14.53 18.99 4.77
C GLY A 42 15.22 19.11 3.41
N VAL A 43 15.11 18.13 2.52
CA VAL A 43 15.72 18.20 1.17
C VAL A 43 14.70 18.65 0.12
N PHE A 44 13.52 18.03 0.10
CA PHE A 44 12.48 18.31 -0.89
C PHE A 44 11.08 18.26 -0.25
N ILE A 45 10.51 19.43 0.03
CA ILE A 45 9.21 19.59 0.72
C ILE A 45 8.07 18.95 -0.08
N HIS A 46 8.07 19.09 -1.41
CA HIS A 46 7.04 18.48 -2.27
C HIS A 46 7.04 16.95 -2.21
N LEU A 47 8.23 16.33 -2.16
CA LEU A 47 8.37 14.88 -2.08
C LEU A 47 7.94 14.37 -0.70
N PHE A 48 8.31 15.09 0.36
CA PHE A 48 7.91 14.79 1.73
C PHE A 48 6.37 14.75 1.86
N VAL A 49 5.69 15.81 1.42
CA VAL A 49 4.23 15.90 1.51
C VAL A 49 3.55 14.76 0.74
N ALA A 50 4.01 14.47 -0.48
CA ALA A 50 3.47 13.36 -1.26
C ALA A 50 3.65 12.01 -0.56
N CYS A 51 4.86 11.72 -0.04
CA CYS A 51 5.14 10.47 0.66
C CYS A 51 4.34 10.31 1.96
N VAL A 52 4.11 11.40 2.71
CA VAL A 52 3.29 11.37 3.92
C VAL A 52 1.82 11.09 3.60
N VAL A 53 1.26 11.76 2.59
CA VAL A 53 -0.15 11.54 2.20
C VAL A 53 -0.37 10.12 1.70
N ILE A 54 0.55 9.62 0.86
CA ILE A 54 0.47 8.26 0.30
C ILE A 54 0.63 7.20 1.39
N SER A 55 1.56 7.38 2.35
CA SER A 55 1.75 6.40 3.42
C SER A 55 0.52 6.29 4.31
N ILE A 56 -0.08 7.42 4.70
CA ILE A 56 -1.32 7.45 5.51
C ILE A 56 -2.45 6.73 4.78
N ALA A 57 -2.67 7.05 3.50
CA ALA A 57 -3.73 6.40 2.71
C ALA A 57 -3.51 4.88 2.63
N CYS A 58 -2.27 4.44 2.39
CA CYS A 58 -1.94 3.01 2.27
C CYS A 58 -2.10 2.26 3.61
N PHE A 59 -1.77 2.88 4.75
CA PHE A 59 -2.03 2.30 6.07
C PHE A 59 -3.54 2.16 6.35
N CYS A 60 -4.34 3.18 6.01
CA CYS A 60 -5.79 3.12 6.17
C CYS A 60 -6.42 2.01 5.31
N LEU A 61 -6.00 1.87 4.05
CA LEU A 61 -6.47 0.79 3.17
C LEU A 61 -6.04 -0.60 3.67
N SER A 62 -4.79 -0.74 4.12
CA SER A 62 -4.30 -2.02 4.66
C SER A 62 -5.10 -2.45 5.90
N ILE A 63 -5.41 -1.52 6.81
CA ILE A 63 -6.26 -1.79 7.99
C ILE A 63 -7.68 -2.16 7.55
N TYR A 64 -8.26 -1.46 6.58
CA TYR A 64 -9.60 -1.77 6.08
C TYR A 64 -9.67 -3.17 5.45
N ASN A 65 -8.68 -3.54 4.64
CA ASN A 65 -8.59 -4.87 4.03
C ASN A 65 -8.41 -5.97 5.08
N LEU A 66 -7.58 -5.73 6.11
CA LEU A 66 -7.45 -6.65 7.26
C LEU A 66 -8.77 -6.80 8.02
N TYR A 67 -9.46 -5.69 8.31
CA TYR A 67 -10.73 -5.71 9.02
C TYR A 67 -11.81 -6.45 8.23
N SER A 68 -11.90 -6.22 6.92
CA SER A 68 -12.82 -6.95 6.04
C SER A 68 -12.51 -8.45 6.01
N LEU A 69 -11.24 -8.85 6.09
CA LEU A 69 -10.83 -10.25 6.13
C LEU A 69 -11.26 -10.91 7.45
N PHE A 70 -11.07 -10.25 8.59
CA PHE A 70 -11.52 -10.77 9.89
C PHE A 70 -13.06 -10.82 10.04
N TYR A 71 -13.79 -9.91 9.39
CA TYR A 71 -15.25 -9.91 9.41
C TYR A 71 -15.86 -11.05 8.57
N TYR A 72 -15.21 -11.42 7.47
CA TYR A 72 -15.68 -12.48 6.56
C TYR A 72 -15.14 -13.88 6.89
N SER A 73 -14.16 -13.99 7.80
CA SER A 73 -13.57 -15.25 8.25
C SER A 73 -14.30 -15.84 9.46
#